data_AF-A0AAW9TNZ8-F1
#
_entry.id   AF-A0AAW9TNZ8-F1
#
_cell.length_a   1.000
_cell.length_b   1.000
_cell.length_c   1.000
_cell.angle_alpha   90.00
_cell.angle_beta   90.00
_cell.angle_gamma   90.00
#
_symmetry.space_group_name_H-M   'P 1'
#
loop_
_entity.id
_entity.type
_entity.pdbx_description
1 polymer ?
#
loop_
_entity_poly.entity_id
_entity_poly.type
_entity_poly.pdbx_seq_one_letter_code
_entity_poly.pdbx_strand_id
1 'polypeptide(L)' 'MTEAELLREEIAELEAQIFRIKGSMNRADNGVKLQKLAVITRLRDRCKQSLAALEKHGEAA' A
#
# COMPACT_ATOMS: atom_id res chain seq x y z
N MET A 1 14.49 5.36 13.09
CA MET A 1 13.44 5.31 12.04
C MET A 1 13.46 6.60 11.25
N THR A 2 13.87 6.51 10.00
CA THR A 2 13.75 7.56 8.98
C THR A 2 12.35 7.55 8.38
N GLU A 3 11.97 8.63 7.70
CA GLU A 3 10.70 8.69 6.97
C GLU A 3 10.61 7.60 5.88
N ALA A 4 11.74 7.26 5.24
CA ALA A 4 11.81 6.14 4.29
C ALA A 4 11.50 4.80 4.95
N GLU A 5 12.01 4.54 6.15
CA GLU A 5 11.75 3.31 6.91
C GLU A 5 10.27 3.20 7.28
N LEU A 6 9.67 4.29 7.76
CA LEU A 6 8.23 4.37 8.04
C LEU A 6 7.38 4.07 6.80
N LEU A 7 7.71 4.68 5.66
CA LEU A 7 6.99 4.45 4.40
C LEU A 7 7.12 2.99 3.92
N ARG A 8 8.28 2.36 4.08
CA ARG A 8 8.48 0.95 3.72
C ARG A 8 7.66 0.01 4.62
N GLU A 9 7.61 0.28 5.92
CA GLU A 9 6.77 -0.47 6.86
C GLU A 9 5.28 -0.35 6.50
N GLU A 10 4.80 0.89 6.24
CA GLU A 10 3.42 1.15 5.84
C GLU A 10 3.07 0.42 4.52
N ILE A 11 3.96 0.48 3.51
CA ILE A 11 3.77 -0.24 2.24
C ILE A 11 3.64 -1.74 2.49
N ALA A 12 4.51 -2.32 3.33
CA ALA A 12 4.49 -3.75 3.63
C ALA A 12 3.19 -4.16 4.33
N GLU A 13 2.70 -3.34 5.26
CA GLU A 13 1.42 -3.58 5.93
C GLU A 13 0.25 -3.54 4.95
N LEU A 14 0.19 -2.52 4.09
CA LEU A 14 -0.85 -2.36 3.08
C LEU A 14 -0.85 -3.53 2.08
N GLU A 15 0.32 -4.01 1.68
CA GLU A 15 0.46 -5.19 0.82
C GLU A 15 -0.02 -6.47 1.51
N ALA A 16 0.27 -6.64 2.79
CA ALA A 16 -0.27 -7.74 3.58
C ALA A 16 -1.80 -7.67 3.71
N GLN A 17 -2.37 -6.47 3.90
CA GLN A 17 -3.81 -6.28 3.91
C GLN A 17 -4.47 -6.60 2.56
N ILE A 18 -3.86 -6.16 1.45
CA ILE A 18 -4.30 -6.49 0.08
C ILE A 18 -4.31 -8.02 -0.11
N PHE A 19 -3.23 -8.70 0.28
CA PHE A 19 -3.12 -10.14 0.19
C PHE A 19 -4.23 -10.85 0.97
N ARG A 20 -4.46 -10.46 2.23
CA ARG A 20 -5.54 -11.00 3.08
C ARG A 20 -6.92 -10.79 2.47
N ILE A 21 -7.22 -9.59 1.95
CA ILE A 21 -8.52 -9.30 1.34
C ILE A 21 -8.73 -10.20 0.12
N LYS A 22 -7.77 -10.25 -0.80
CA LYS A 22 -7.84 -11.11 -2.00
C LYS A 22 -7.99 -12.58 -1.63
N GLY A 23 -7.27 -13.06 -0.62
CA GLY A 23 -7.38 -14.44 -0.14
C GLY A 23 -8.73 -14.77 0.49
N SER A 24 -9.44 -13.78 1.03
CA SER A 24 -10.77 -13.96 1.63
C SER A 24 -11.95 -13.77 0.66
N MET A 25 -11.68 -13.45 -0.62
CA MET A 25 -12.72 -13.18 -1.62
C MET A 25 -13.24 -14.49 -2.22
N ASN A 26 -14.55 -14.73 -2.07
CA ASN A 26 -15.24 -15.88 -2.66
C ASN A 26 -16.18 -15.41 -3.77
N ARG A 27 -16.58 -16.27 -4.73
CA ARG A 27 -17.40 -15.85 -5.90
C ARG A 27 -18.73 -15.16 -5.55
N ALA A 28 -19.27 -15.36 -4.35
CA ALA A 28 -20.49 -14.71 -3.89
C ALA A 28 -20.18 -13.31 -3.32
N ASP A 29 -20.67 -12.30 -4.01
CA ASP A 29 -20.86 -10.91 -3.61
C ASP A 29 -19.76 -10.26 -2.72
N ASN A 30 -18.65 -9.87 -3.37
CA ASN A 30 -17.52 -9.17 -2.73
C ASN A 30 -17.60 -7.64 -2.85
N GLY A 31 -18.75 -7.03 -3.12
CA GLY A 31 -18.86 -5.59 -3.40
C GLY A 31 -18.12 -4.70 -2.39
N VAL A 32 -18.31 -4.95 -1.10
CA VAL A 32 -17.62 -4.22 0.00
C VAL A 32 -16.12 -4.49 0.01
N LYS A 33 -15.69 -5.73 -0.23
CA LYS A 33 -14.27 -6.11 -0.28
C LYS A 33 -13.56 -5.48 -1.48
N LEU A 34 -14.23 -5.36 -2.62
CA LEU A 34 -13.73 -4.67 -3.81
C LEU A 34 -13.52 -3.17 -3.54
N GLN A 35 -14.49 -2.52 -2.89
CA GLN A 35 -14.34 -1.11 -2.48
C GLN A 35 -13.17 -0.94 -1.50
N LYS A 36 -13.07 -1.80 -0.49
CA LYS A 36 -11.95 -1.78 0.46
C LYS A 36 -10.60 -2.00 -0.24
N LEU A 37 -10.54 -2.98 -1.14
CA LEU A 37 -9.35 -3.27 -1.94
C LEU A 37 -8.92 -2.06 -2.79
N ALA A 38 -9.87 -1.35 -3.41
CA ALA A 38 -9.59 -0.16 -4.21
C ALA A 38 -9.06 1.01 -3.38
N VAL A 39 -9.55 1.19 -2.15
CA VAL A 39 -9.04 2.22 -1.23
C VAL A 39 -7.61 1.89 -0.78
N ILE A 40 -7.37 0.66 -0.30
CA ILE A 40 -6.05 0.24 0.19
C ILE A 40 -5.01 0.26 -0.92
N THR A 41 -5.38 -0.17 -2.13
CA THR A 41 -4.47 -0.13 -3.29
C THR A 41 -4.06 1.31 -3.61
N ARG A 42 -5.01 2.25 -3.65
CA ARG A 42 -4.70 3.68 -3.88
C ARG A 42 -3.84 4.28 -2.78
N LEU A 43 -4.02 3.86 -1.53
CA LEU A 43 -3.16 4.31 -0.42
C LEU A 43 -1.73 3.79 -0.60
N ARG A 44 -1.58 2.48 -0.87
CA ARG A 44 -0.29 1.83 -1.13
C ARG A 44 0.46 2.52 -2.28
N ASP A 45 -0.24 2.85 -3.36
CA ASP A 45 0.37 3.53 -4.52
C ASP A 45 0.86 4.94 -4.17
N ARG A 46 0.11 5.69 -3.35
CA ARG A 46 0.56 7.00 -2.86
C ARG A 46 1.80 6.87 -1.96
N CYS A 47 1.84 5.89 -1.06
CA CYS A 47 3.02 5.65 -0.22
C CYS A 47 4.25 5.31 -1.06
N LYS A 48 4.10 4.48 -2.11
CA LYS A 48 5.17 4.17 -3.06
C LYS A 48 5.67 5.41 -3.82
N GLN A 49 4.76 6.29 -4.23
CA GLN A 49 5.13 7.56 -4.88
C GLN A 49 5.90 8.49 -3.93
N SER A 50 5.44 8.62 -2.68
CA SER A 50 6.15 9.41 -1.66
C SER A 50 7.53 8.84 -1.35
N LEU A 51 7.66 7.52 -1.22
CA LEU A 51 8.94 6.86 -0.99
C LEU A 51 9.90 7.13 -2.16
N ALA A 52 9.45 6.95 -3.40
CA ALA A 52 10.27 7.21 -4.58
C ALA A 52 10.69 8.68 -4.69
N ALA A 53 9.82 9.63 -4.32
CA ALA A 53 10.18 11.04 -4.26
C ALA A 53 11.27 11.30 -3.21
N LEU A 54 11.11 10.72 -2.02
CA LEU A 54 12.06 10.87 -0.92
C LEU A 54 13.43 10.25 -1.25
N GLU A 55 13.44 9.08 -1.87
CA GLU A 55 14.68 8.42 -2.34
C GLU A 55 15.38 9.27 -3.41
N LYS A 56 14.63 9.81 -4.38
CA LYS A 56 15.17 10.71 -5.42
C LYS A 56 15.78 11.99 -4.84
N HIS A 57 15.19 12.54 -3.78
CA HIS A 57 15.73 13.72 -3.09
C HIS A 57 16.93 13.39 -2.20
N GLY A 58 16.97 12.18 -1.62
CA GLY A 58 18.10 11.69 -0.82
C GLY A 58 19.35 11.36 -1.66
N GLU A 59 19.18 10.97 -2.92
CA GLU A 59 20.30 10.76 -3.87
C GLU A 59 20.86 12.08 -4.44
N ALA A 60 20.15 13.19 -4.27
CA ALA A 60 20.54 14.51 -4.74
C ALA A 60 21.25 15.38 -3.67
N ALA A 61 21.52 14.82 -2.48
CA ALA A 61 22.18 15.46 -1.35
C ALA A 61 23.54 14.79 -1.07
#